data_AF-A0A957BXX0-F1
#
_entry.id   AF-A0A957BXX0-F1
#
_cell.length_a   1.000
_cell.length_b   1.000
_cell.length_c   1.000
_cell.angle_alpha   90.00
_cell.angle_beta   90.00
_cell.angle_gamma   90.00
#
_symmetry.space_group_name_H-M   'P 1'
#
loop_
_entity.id
_entity.type
_entity.pdbx_description
1 polymer ?
#
loop_
_entity_poly.entity_id
_entity_poly.type
_entity_poly.pdbx_seq_one_letter_code
_entity_poly.pdbx_strand_id
1 'polypeptide(L)'
;MTPTVFIPGRELARLYFVEAVKPILDDAFPGLRYDATLIDTGSEVLGFDTPVSRDHGWGPRLRLFVAEADLPQVSTAVVDCLRDRLPHAFRGYPTSFVKGDDGSWMPDPRTSGPVDHRVSVTTMPALLRADLNYAWQPGAPIRPQDWLTFPQQKLRVLTHGPVYHEGLGAVSAMRDAFHYYPHDVWLYLLAAAWTRIGQEEPFVGRTGQVGDELGSRIIAARLV
;
A
#
# COMPACT_ATOMS: atom_id res chain seq x y z
N MET A 1 14.79 20.16 20.62
CA MET A 1 14.80 19.09 19.60
C MET A 1 14.87 19.74 18.24
N THR A 2 15.90 19.46 17.45
CA THR A 2 15.96 19.92 16.05
C THR A 2 14.78 19.28 15.31
N PRO A 3 13.97 20.05 14.55
CA PRO A 3 12.84 19.46 13.83
C PRO A 3 13.36 18.41 12.85
N THR A 4 12.80 17.19 12.93
CA THR A 4 13.12 16.12 11.98
C THR A 4 12.73 16.60 10.58
N VAL A 5 13.71 16.69 9.69
CA VAL A 5 13.48 17.07 8.29
C VAL A 5 12.59 16.03 7.64
N PHE A 6 11.49 16.47 7.01
CA PHE A 6 10.56 15.58 6.32
C PHE A 6 11.25 14.83 5.18
N ILE A 7 11.17 13.50 5.21
CA ILE A 7 11.59 12.61 4.13
C ILE A 7 10.32 11.98 3.55
N PRO A 8 10.01 12.10 2.26
CA PRO A 8 8.85 11.42 1.66
C PRO A 8 8.85 9.92 1.96
N GLY A 9 7.70 9.33 2.29
CA GLY A 9 7.63 7.98 2.85
C GLY A 9 8.16 6.88 1.91
N ARG A 10 8.03 7.06 0.59
CA ARG A 10 8.68 6.17 -0.40
C ARG A 10 10.20 6.18 -0.27
N GLU A 11 10.76 7.36 -0.08
CA GLU A 11 12.21 7.52 0.07
C GLU A 11 12.67 7.02 1.45
N LEU A 12 11.91 7.31 2.51
CA LEU A 12 12.20 6.80 3.85
C LEU A 12 12.20 5.26 3.87
N ALA A 13 11.20 4.62 3.26
CA ALA A 13 11.11 3.17 3.17
C ALA A 13 12.22 2.58 2.29
N ARG A 14 12.62 3.23 1.19
CA ARG A 14 13.77 2.82 0.37
C ARG A 14 15.06 2.86 1.18
N LEU A 15 15.35 3.96 1.85
CA LEU A 15 16.52 4.11 2.71
C LEU A 15 16.52 3.10 3.85
N TYR A 16 15.37 2.91 4.49
CA TYR A 16 15.20 1.94 5.58
C TYR A 16 15.46 0.51 5.11
N PHE A 17 14.98 0.15 3.92
CA PHE A 17 15.28 -1.13 3.31
C PHE A 17 16.78 -1.29 3.07
N VAL A 18 17.42 -0.35 2.37
CA VAL A 18 18.82 -0.47 1.96
C VAL A 18 19.80 -0.41 3.13
N GLU A 19 19.56 0.46 4.11
CA GLU A 19 20.53 0.76 5.17
C GLU A 19 20.31 -0.07 6.44
N ALA A 20 19.08 -0.54 6.71
CA ALA A 20 18.76 -1.25 7.95
C ALA A 20 18.30 -2.69 7.69
N VAL A 21 17.28 -2.89 6.87
CA VAL A 21 16.65 -4.22 6.71
C VAL A 21 17.49 -5.16 5.87
N LYS A 22 17.94 -4.74 4.68
CA LYS A 22 18.69 -5.57 3.74
C LYS A 22 20.00 -6.13 4.34
N PRO A 23 20.83 -5.35 5.05
CA PRO A 23 22.05 -5.89 5.67
C PRO A 23 21.76 -6.99 6.69
N ILE A 24 20.67 -6.88 7.46
CA ILE A 24 20.26 -7.93 8.41
C ILE A 24 19.83 -9.19 7.67
N LEU A 25 19.06 -9.04 6.58
CA LEU A 25 18.62 -10.16 5.75
C LEU A 25 19.79 -10.85 5.05
N ASP A 26 20.72 -10.10 4.47
CA ASP A 26 21.89 -10.64 3.78
C ASP A 26 22.79 -11.46 4.74
N ASP A 27 22.90 -11.03 5.99
CA ASP A 27 23.72 -11.67 7.03
C ASP A 27 23.03 -12.91 7.64
N ALA A 28 21.77 -12.77 8.06
CA ALA A 28 21.05 -13.85 8.77
C ALA A 28 20.33 -14.84 7.83
N PHE A 29 20.01 -14.42 6.60
CA PHE A 29 19.23 -15.20 5.63
C PHE A 29 19.81 -15.10 4.20
N PRO A 30 21.11 -15.40 3.98
CA PRO A 30 21.80 -15.15 2.70
C PRO A 30 21.22 -15.88 1.49
N GLY A 31 20.48 -16.97 1.70
CA GLY A 31 19.82 -17.74 0.63
C GLY A 31 18.35 -17.36 0.39
N LEU A 32 17.78 -16.46 1.20
CA LEU A 32 16.38 -16.12 1.10
C LEU A 32 16.12 -15.30 -0.17
N ARG A 33 15.25 -15.83 -1.04
CA ARG A 33 14.73 -15.09 -2.18
C ARG A 33 13.45 -14.37 -1.78
N TYR A 34 13.41 -13.06 -2.01
CA TYR A 34 12.25 -12.25 -1.68
C TYR A 34 12.10 -11.07 -2.63
N ASP A 35 10.91 -10.50 -2.68
CA ASP A 35 10.70 -9.14 -3.19
C ASP A 35 10.50 -8.20 -2.00
N ALA A 36 11.05 -6.98 -2.04
CA ALA A 36 10.84 -5.96 -1.03
C ALA A 36 10.15 -4.75 -1.65
N THR A 37 9.01 -4.36 -1.10
CA THR A 37 8.17 -3.28 -1.65
C THR A 37 7.52 -2.45 -0.57
N LEU A 38 7.06 -1.26 -0.94
CA LEU A 38 6.06 -0.54 -0.16
C LEU A 38 4.69 -0.68 -0.86
N ILE A 39 4.01 -1.78 -0.56
CA ILE A 39 2.63 -2.05 -0.97
C ILE A 39 1.82 -2.27 0.31
N ASP A 40 1.05 -1.26 0.72
CA ASP A 40 0.17 -1.26 1.89
C ASP A 40 -0.87 -0.11 1.74
N THR A 41 -1.72 0.10 2.73
CA THR A 41 -2.48 1.36 2.83
C THR A 41 -1.54 2.53 3.10
N GLY A 42 -1.92 3.77 2.76
CA GLY A 42 -1.17 4.98 3.10
C GLY A 42 -0.93 5.89 1.90
N SER A 43 -0.91 7.21 2.13
CA SER A 43 -0.70 8.21 1.08
C SER A 43 0.71 8.17 0.52
N GLU A 44 1.70 7.78 1.32
CA GLU A 44 3.09 7.67 0.88
C GLU A 44 3.26 6.58 -0.17
N VAL A 45 2.40 5.55 -0.15
CA VAL A 45 2.50 4.46 -1.12
C VAL A 45 2.34 4.98 -2.54
N LEU A 46 1.54 6.03 -2.75
CA LEU A 46 1.34 6.72 -4.02
C LEU A 46 2.13 8.03 -4.17
N GLY A 47 2.90 8.42 -3.14
CA GLY A 47 3.70 9.66 -3.14
C GLY A 47 2.90 10.92 -2.85
N PHE A 48 1.76 10.80 -2.17
CA PHE A 48 0.90 11.93 -1.77
C PHE A 48 1.08 12.33 -0.30
N ASP A 49 2.06 11.75 0.40
CA ASP A 49 2.32 12.12 1.79
C ASP A 49 2.97 13.49 1.90
N THR A 50 2.65 14.16 3.00
CA THR A 50 3.12 15.50 3.33
C THR A 50 3.67 15.50 4.76
N PRO A 51 4.34 16.58 5.20
CA PRO A 51 4.79 16.70 6.59
C PRO A 51 3.68 16.53 7.64
N VAL A 52 2.41 16.77 7.29
CA VAL A 52 1.26 16.65 8.19
C VAL A 52 0.72 15.22 8.25
N SER A 53 0.68 14.50 7.13
CA SER A 53 0.03 13.18 7.02
C SER A 53 0.93 12.02 7.52
N ARG A 54 1.45 12.14 8.74
CA ARG A 54 2.39 11.16 9.35
C ARG A 54 1.85 10.45 10.59
N ASP A 55 0.68 10.83 11.04
CA ASP A 55 0.06 10.37 12.30
C ASP A 55 -0.71 9.04 12.16
N HIS A 56 -1.05 8.62 10.93
CA HIS A 56 -1.80 7.40 10.66
C HIS A 56 -1.03 6.41 9.77
N GLY A 57 -0.19 5.59 10.38
CA GLY A 57 0.46 4.44 9.75
C GLY A 57 1.67 4.74 8.86
N TRP A 58 2.12 5.99 8.84
CA TRP A 58 3.31 6.43 8.11
C TRP A 58 4.60 6.16 8.92
N GLY A 59 5.69 5.81 8.24
CA GLY A 59 7.03 5.69 8.85
C GLY A 59 7.93 4.65 8.17
N PRO A 60 9.04 4.23 8.82
CA PRO A 60 9.93 3.21 8.30
C PRO A 60 9.24 1.83 8.23
N ARG A 61 8.67 1.50 7.07
CA ARG A 61 7.94 0.24 6.84
C ARG A 61 8.10 -0.25 5.42
N LEU A 62 7.95 -1.56 5.24
CA LEU A 62 7.88 -2.21 3.94
C LEU A 62 7.29 -3.63 4.09
N ARG A 63 7.08 -4.30 2.97
CA ARG A 63 6.61 -5.68 2.90
C ARG A 63 7.62 -6.52 2.13
N LEU A 64 7.92 -7.68 2.68
CA LEU A 64 8.71 -8.73 2.07
C LEU A 64 7.75 -9.81 1.55
N PHE A 65 7.89 -10.16 0.27
CA PHE A 65 7.21 -11.29 -0.34
C PHE A 65 8.18 -12.45 -0.50
N VAL A 66 7.84 -13.59 0.08
CA VAL A 66 8.58 -14.85 -0.06
C VAL A 66 7.76 -15.87 -0.84
N ALA A 67 8.37 -16.98 -1.26
CA ALA A 67 7.64 -18.08 -1.87
C ALA A 67 6.67 -18.70 -0.85
N GLU A 68 5.51 -19.19 -1.31
CA GLU A 68 4.51 -19.81 -0.41
C GLU A 68 5.07 -21.01 0.36
N ALA A 69 5.98 -21.77 -0.26
CA ALA A 69 6.63 -22.91 0.36
C ALA A 69 7.57 -22.52 1.52
N ASP A 70 8.13 -21.31 1.49
CA ASP A 70 9.11 -20.83 2.49
C ASP A 70 8.43 -20.07 3.64
N LEU A 71 7.21 -19.58 3.43
CA LEU A 71 6.51 -18.72 4.39
C LEU A 71 6.41 -19.32 5.80
N PRO A 72 6.02 -20.61 5.98
CA PRO A 72 5.89 -21.19 7.33
C PRO A 72 7.19 -21.22 8.13
N GLN A 73 8.33 -21.39 7.46
CA GLN A 73 9.64 -21.47 8.10
C GLN A 73 10.27 -20.09 8.29
N VAL A 74 10.10 -19.18 7.32
CA VAL A 74 10.84 -17.92 7.25
C VAL A 74 10.11 -16.78 7.97
N SER A 75 8.78 -16.75 7.97
CA SER A 75 8.02 -15.58 8.43
C SER A 75 8.38 -15.17 9.85
N THR A 76 8.24 -16.09 10.82
CA THR A 76 8.52 -15.80 12.24
C THR A 76 10.01 -15.52 12.45
N ALA A 77 10.89 -16.32 11.84
CA ALA A 77 12.33 -16.15 12.00
C ALA A 77 12.83 -14.77 11.51
N VAL A 78 12.34 -14.29 10.36
CA VAL A 78 12.70 -12.97 9.84
C VAL A 78 12.14 -11.86 10.71
N VAL A 79 10.87 -11.96 11.13
CA VAL A 79 10.24 -10.95 12.00
C VAL A 79 10.97 -10.84 13.33
N ASP A 80 11.30 -11.96 13.98
CA ASP A 80 11.99 -11.93 15.27
C ASP A 80 13.44 -11.42 15.13
N CYS A 81 14.14 -11.84 14.07
CA CYS A 81 15.50 -11.35 13.79
C CYS A 81 15.52 -9.82 13.58
N LEU A 82 14.56 -9.28 12.82
CA LEU A 82 14.44 -7.85 12.59
C LEU A 82 14.03 -7.10 13.87
N ARG A 83 13.11 -7.66 14.66
CA ARG A 83 12.69 -7.13 15.97
C ARG A 83 13.87 -6.94 16.93
N ASP A 84 14.85 -7.84 16.89
CA ASP A 84 16.01 -7.78 17.79
C ASP A 84 17.16 -6.92 17.26
N ARG A 85 17.28 -6.76 15.94
CA ARG A 85 18.45 -6.13 15.30
C ARG A 85 18.20 -4.74 14.72
N LEU A 86 16.95 -4.36 14.47
CA LEU A 86 16.65 -3.03 13.93
C LEU A 86 16.90 -1.95 15.00
N PRO A 87 17.37 -0.75 14.58
CA PRO A 87 17.53 0.36 15.51
C PRO A 87 16.17 0.88 15.97
N HIS A 88 16.07 1.41 17.18
CA HIS A 88 14.83 2.03 17.70
C HIS A 88 14.38 3.28 16.93
N ALA A 89 15.32 3.96 16.26
CA ALA A 89 15.04 5.11 15.42
C ALA A 89 15.86 5.04 14.13
N PHE A 90 15.26 5.46 13.03
CA PHE A 90 15.89 5.56 11.72
C PHE A 90 15.66 6.95 11.14
N ARG A 91 16.74 7.68 10.84
CA ARG A 91 16.70 9.06 10.29
C ARG A 91 15.82 10.02 11.11
N GLY A 92 15.76 9.82 12.43
CA GLY A 92 14.96 10.65 13.34
C GLY A 92 13.48 10.24 13.48
N TYR A 93 13.08 9.11 12.89
CA TYR A 93 11.74 8.53 13.03
C TYR A 93 11.77 7.23 13.83
N PRO A 94 10.78 6.96 14.70
CA PRO A 94 10.69 5.67 15.38
C PRO A 94 10.51 4.51 14.39
N THR A 95 11.10 3.36 14.71
CA THR A 95 10.90 2.12 13.95
C THR A 95 9.88 1.19 14.59
N SER A 96 9.56 1.41 15.87
CA SER A 96 8.49 0.69 16.58
C SER A 96 7.14 1.35 16.34
N PHE A 97 6.09 0.54 16.36
CA PHE A 97 4.71 0.97 16.19
C PHE A 97 3.79 0.27 17.18
N VAL A 98 2.73 0.97 17.58
CA VAL A 98 1.64 0.43 18.40
C VAL A 98 0.31 0.70 17.71
N LYS A 99 -0.74 -0.04 18.11
CA LYS A 99 -2.10 0.22 17.68
C LYS A 99 -2.73 1.32 18.54
N GLY A 100 -3.23 2.37 17.90
CA GLY A 100 -4.09 3.36 18.55
C GLY A 100 -5.49 2.80 18.82
N ASP A 101 -6.30 3.55 19.55
CA ASP A 101 -7.67 3.15 19.95
C ASP A 101 -8.59 2.93 18.74
N ASP A 102 -8.34 3.66 17.65
CA ASP A 102 -9.06 3.53 16.37
C ASP A 102 -8.52 2.38 15.49
N GLY A 103 -7.55 1.62 15.98
CA GLY A 103 -6.87 0.55 15.25
C GLY A 103 -5.85 1.04 14.22
N SER A 104 -5.57 2.34 14.14
CA SER A 104 -4.49 2.88 13.31
C SER A 104 -3.12 2.51 13.89
N TRP A 105 -2.09 2.51 13.04
CA TRP A 105 -0.72 2.29 13.48
C TRP A 105 -0.09 3.63 13.83
N MET A 106 0.38 3.77 15.07
CA MET A 106 1.05 4.97 15.57
C MET A 106 2.53 4.69 15.83
N PRO A 107 3.44 5.63 15.54
CA PRO A 107 4.84 5.50 15.91
C PRO A 107 5.00 5.39 17.43
N ASP A 108 5.81 4.43 17.88
CA ASP A 108 6.17 4.25 19.28
C ASP A 108 7.62 4.73 19.50
N PRO A 109 7.82 5.83 20.25
CA PRO A 109 9.14 6.42 20.46
C PRO A 109 10.01 5.66 21.47
N ARG A 110 9.68 4.41 21.82
CA ARG A 110 10.51 3.58 22.71
C ARG A 110 11.97 3.52 22.25
N THR A 111 12.87 3.47 23.24
CA THR A 111 14.32 3.51 23.04
C THR A 111 15.03 2.28 23.60
N SER A 112 14.29 1.31 24.12
CA SER A 112 14.81 0.06 24.68
C SER A 112 13.85 -1.11 24.45
N GLY A 113 14.37 -2.32 24.62
CA GLY A 113 13.64 -3.57 24.40
C GLY A 113 13.51 -3.95 22.91
N PRO A 114 12.68 -4.94 22.58
CA PRO A 114 12.48 -5.36 21.19
C PRO A 114 11.73 -4.30 20.37
N VAL A 115 12.08 -4.17 19.09
CA VAL A 115 11.44 -3.25 18.14
C VAL A 115 10.16 -3.86 17.56
N ASP A 116 9.01 -3.21 17.77
CA ASP A 116 7.74 -3.59 17.14
C ASP A 116 7.65 -2.99 15.73
N HIS A 117 8.45 -3.50 14.80
CA HIS A 117 8.58 -2.92 13.46
C HIS A 117 7.41 -3.23 12.52
N ARG A 118 7.27 -2.43 11.46
CA ARG A 118 6.31 -2.68 10.37
C ARG A 118 6.91 -3.23 9.09
N VAL A 119 7.96 -4.05 9.21
CA VAL A 119 8.42 -4.93 8.12
C VAL A 119 7.60 -6.24 8.18
N SER A 120 6.64 -6.41 7.27
CA SER A 120 5.79 -7.63 7.24
C SER A 120 6.32 -8.65 6.24
N VAL A 121 6.26 -9.95 6.58
CA VAL A 121 6.59 -11.06 5.66
C VAL A 121 5.30 -11.76 5.25
N THR A 122 5.07 -11.93 3.95
CA THR A 122 3.88 -12.60 3.42
C THR A 122 4.13 -13.17 2.02
N THR A 123 3.09 -13.64 1.35
CA THR A 123 3.14 -14.10 -0.05
C THR A 123 2.20 -13.26 -0.91
N MET A 124 2.46 -13.19 -2.21
CA MET A 124 1.60 -12.43 -3.12
C MET A 124 0.16 -12.97 -3.14
N PRO A 125 -0.09 -14.30 -3.19
CA PRO A 125 -1.45 -14.83 -3.08
C PRO A 125 -2.15 -14.49 -1.76
N ALA A 126 -1.43 -14.49 -0.63
CA ALA A 126 -2.01 -14.11 0.67
C ALA A 126 -2.43 -12.63 0.68
N LEU A 127 -1.60 -11.73 0.11
CA LEU A 127 -1.96 -10.33 -0.05
C LEU A 127 -3.21 -10.14 -0.91
N LEU A 128 -3.24 -10.75 -2.10
CA LEU A 128 -4.37 -10.57 -3.02
C LEU A 128 -5.67 -11.18 -2.46
N ARG A 129 -5.56 -12.26 -1.67
CA ARG A 129 -6.70 -12.78 -0.91
C ARG A 129 -7.17 -11.79 0.15
N ALA A 130 -6.27 -11.16 0.91
CA ALA A 130 -6.64 -10.21 1.95
C ALA A 130 -7.22 -8.90 1.38
N ASP A 131 -6.62 -8.36 0.32
CA ASP A 131 -6.95 -7.04 -0.21
C ASP A 131 -8.05 -7.04 -1.28
N LEU A 132 -8.14 -8.11 -2.08
CA LEU A 132 -9.09 -8.23 -3.19
C LEU A 132 -10.11 -9.35 -3.01
N ASN A 133 -10.03 -10.13 -1.92
CA ASN A 133 -10.80 -11.36 -1.74
C ASN A 133 -10.65 -12.33 -2.93
N TYR A 134 -9.45 -12.38 -3.53
CA TYR A 134 -9.19 -13.12 -4.75
C TYR A 134 -8.09 -14.16 -4.57
N ALA A 135 -8.41 -15.42 -4.88
CA ALA A 135 -7.47 -16.53 -4.84
C ALA A 135 -6.60 -16.54 -6.10
N TRP A 136 -5.71 -15.57 -6.20
CA TRP A 136 -4.84 -15.41 -7.38
C TRP A 136 -3.84 -16.57 -7.52
N GLN A 137 -3.57 -16.94 -8.77
CA GLN A 137 -2.53 -17.87 -9.16
C GLN A 137 -1.74 -17.27 -10.32
N PRO A 138 -0.39 -17.24 -10.27
CA PRO A 138 0.42 -16.74 -11.36
C PRO A 138 0.07 -17.41 -12.70
N GLY A 139 -0.15 -16.59 -13.74
CA GLY A 139 -0.48 -17.06 -15.09
C GLY A 139 -1.94 -17.49 -15.32
N ALA A 140 -2.77 -17.56 -14.27
CA ALA A 140 -4.20 -17.83 -14.44
C ALA A 140 -4.94 -16.56 -14.93
N PRO A 141 -5.85 -16.67 -15.93
CA PRO A 141 -6.62 -15.53 -16.39
C PRO A 141 -7.62 -15.07 -15.33
N ILE A 142 -7.72 -13.75 -15.15
CA ILE A 142 -8.71 -13.12 -14.26
C ILE A 142 -9.97 -12.82 -15.07
N ARG A 143 -11.13 -13.31 -14.63
CA ARG A 143 -12.37 -13.18 -15.40
C ARG A 143 -12.95 -11.77 -15.25
N PRO A 144 -13.70 -11.26 -16.24
CA PRO A 144 -14.33 -9.95 -16.15
C PRO A 144 -15.17 -9.74 -14.88
N GLN A 145 -15.92 -10.74 -14.42
CA GLN A 145 -16.69 -10.61 -13.17
C GLN A 145 -15.81 -10.44 -11.93
N ASP A 146 -14.60 -10.99 -11.92
CA ASP A 146 -13.68 -10.86 -10.78
C ASP A 146 -13.18 -9.40 -10.73
N TRP A 147 -12.80 -8.84 -11.88
CA TRP A 147 -12.39 -7.43 -12.02
C TRP A 147 -13.42 -6.43 -11.50
N LEU A 148 -14.71 -6.71 -11.70
CA LEU A 148 -15.80 -5.84 -11.22
C LEU A 148 -15.95 -5.84 -9.69
N THR A 149 -15.32 -6.77 -8.98
CA THR A 149 -15.35 -6.83 -7.51
C THR A 149 -14.14 -6.15 -6.85
N PHE A 150 -13.09 -5.84 -7.61
CA PHE A 150 -11.85 -5.32 -7.06
C PHE A 150 -11.94 -3.82 -6.74
N PRO A 151 -11.58 -3.40 -5.50
CA PRO A 151 -11.51 -1.98 -5.18
C PRO A 151 -10.40 -1.27 -5.98
N GLN A 152 -10.75 -0.22 -6.73
CA GLN A 152 -9.81 0.47 -7.63
C GLN A 152 -8.61 1.08 -6.88
N GLN A 153 -8.84 1.58 -5.66
CA GLN A 153 -7.79 2.11 -4.80
C GLN A 153 -6.76 1.04 -4.40
N LYS A 154 -7.19 -0.21 -4.20
CA LYS A 154 -6.31 -1.34 -3.90
C LYS A 154 -5.49 -1.73 -5.14
N LEU A 155 -6.14 -1.82 -6.30
CA LEU A 155 -5.45 -2.05 -7.58
C LEU A 155 -4.37 -1.00 -7.85
N ARG A 156 -4.66 0.28 -7.57
CA ARG A 156 -3.69 1.38 -7.74
C ARG A 156 -2.47 1.22 -6.85
N VAL A 157 -2.67 0.89 -5.58
CA VAL A 157 -1.57 0.64 -4.62
C VAL A 157 -0.72 -0.55 -5.05
N LEU A 158 -1.35 -1.67 -5.44
CA LEU A 158 -0.67 -2.87 -5.90
C LEU A 158 0.21 -2.59 -7.12
N THR A 159 -0.33 -1.86 -8.10
CA THR A 159 0.36 -1.59 -9.36
C THR A 159 1.42 -0.49 -9.27
N HIS A 160 1.29 0.47 -8.35
CA HIS A 160 2.16 1.66 -8.29
C HIS A 160 3.01 1.81 -7.03
N GLY A 161 2.84 0.97 -6.01
CA GLY A 161 3.68 0.98 -4.81
C GLY A 161 5.15 0.65 -5.15
N PRO A 162 6.16 1.38 -4.64
CA PRO A 162 7.54 1.22 -5.12
C PRO A 162 8.15 -0.14 -4.73
N VAL A 163 9.06 -0.62 -5.57
CA VAL A 163 9.83 -1.87 -5.40
C VAL A 163 11.27 -1.51 -5.12
N TYR A 164 11.84 -2.09 -4.06
CA TYR A 164 13.21 -1.82 -3.61
C TYR A 164 14.14 -3.00 -3.87
N HIS A 165 13.60 -4.21 -3.94
CA HIS A 165 14.31 -5.42 -4.32
C HIS A 165 13.35 -6.40 -4.99
N GLU A 166 13.83 -7.12 -6.00
CA GLU A 166 13.06 -8.14 -6.70
C GLU A 166 13.95 -9.36 -6.95
N GLY A 167 13.88 -10.34 -6.05
CA GLY A 167 14.60 -11.61 -6.13
C GLY A 167 13.70 -12.82 -6.40
N LEU A 168 12.38 -12.66 -6.22
CA LEU A 168 11.35 -13.68 -6.45
C LEU A 168 10.60 -13.43 -7.76
N GLY A 169 10.31 -12.17 -8.11
CA GLY A 169 9.57 -11.79 -9.31
C GLY A 169 8.04 -11.86 -9.16
N ALA A 170 7.54 -12.07 -7.93
CA ALA A 170 6.11 -12.15 -7.66
C ALA A 170 5.42 -10.80 -7.84
N VAL A 171 6.13 -9.69 -7.59
CA VAL A 171 5.61 -8.33 -7.77
C VAL A 171 5.42 -8.00 -9.24
N SER A 172 6.40 -8.27 -10.10
CA SER A 172 6.25 -8.08 -11.55
C SER A 172 5.12 -8.95 -12.11
N ALA A 173 5.07 -10.23 -11.76
CA ALA A 173 4.00 -11.12 -12.21
C ALA A 173 2.59 -10.62 -11.80
N MET A 174 2.46 -10.09 -10.58
CA MET A 174 1.22 -9.45 -10.14
C MET A 174 0.94 -8.18 -10.93
N ARG A 175 1.93 -7.31 -11.15
CA ARG A 175 1.74 -6.06 -11.92
C ARG A 175 1.33 -6.31 -13.35
N ASP A 176 1.86 -7.35 -13.99
CA ASP A 176 1.48 -7.75 -15.33
C ASP A 176 0.01 -8.22 -15.36
N ALA A 177 -0.39 -9.04 -14.37
CA ALA A 177 -1.75 -9.55 -14.27
C ALA A 177 -2.79 -8.43 -13.99
N PHE A 178 -2.41 -7.41 -13.21
CA PHE A 178 -3.28 -6.32 -12.79
C PHE A 178 -2.99 -4.98 -13.49
N HIS A 179 -2.21 -4.96 -14.58
CA HIS A 179 -1.70 -3.75 -15.23
C HIS A 179 -2.81 -2.76 -15.62
N TYR A 180 -3.86 -3.27 -16.25
CA TYR A 180 -5.02 -2.49 -16.67
C TYR A 180 -6.27 -3.36 -16.78
N TYR A 181 -7.44 -2.72 -16.79
CA TYR A 181 -8.71 -3.41 -16.97
C TYR A 181 -8.75 -4.13 -18.33
N PRO A 182 -9.34 -5.34 -18.39
CA PRO A 182 -9.74 -5.94 -19.65
C PRO A 182 -10.66 -4.97 -20.40
N HIS A 183 -10.58 -4.97 -21.73
CA HIS A 183 -11.28 -4.01 -22.59
C HIS A 183 -12.79 -3.89 -22.27
N ASP A 184 -13.48 -5.01 -22.10
CA ASP A 184 -14.92 -5.01 -21.84
C ASP A 184 -15.27 -4.48 -20.44
N VAL A 185 -14.40 -4.73 -19.46
CA VAL A 185 -14.55 -4.16 -18.11
C VAL A 185 -14.33 -2.65 -18.17
N TRP A 186 -13.32 -2.20 -18.91
CA TRP A 186 -13.05 -0.77 -19.11
C TRP A 186 -14.23 -0.06 -19.78
N LEU A 187 -14.77 -0.62 -20.87
CA LEU A 187 -15.96 -0.07 -21.53
C LEU A 187 -17.18 -0.04 -20.61
N TYR A 188 -17.39 -1.10 -19.82
CA TYR A 188 -18.45 -1.14 -18.83
C TYR A 188 -18.31 -0.04 -17.78
N LEU A 189 -17.12 0.14 -17.20
CA LEU A 189 -16.84 1.18 -16.20
C LEU A 189 -17.01 2.59 -16.81
N LEU A 190 -16.59 2.78 -18.06
CA LEU A 190 -16.76 4.04 -18.78
C LEU A 190 -18.26 4.35 -19.00
N ALA A 191 -19.05 3.37 -19.45
CA ALA A 191 -20.48 3.52 -19.63
C ALA A 191 -21.22 3.80 -18.30
N ALA A 192 -20.82 3.13 -17.22
CA ALA A 192 -21.35 3.37 -15.89
C ALA A 192 -21.02 4.80 -15.39
N ALA A 193 -19.80 5.28 -15.63
CA ALA A 193 -19.39 6.64 -15.27
C ALA A 193 -20.20 7.69 -16.03
N TRP A 194 -20.40 7.52 -17.35
CA TRP A 194 -21.26 8.41 -18.14
C TRP A 194 -22.72 8.38 -17.69
N THR A 195 -23.23 7.20 -17.33
CA THR A 195 -24.59 7.06 -16.78
C THR A 195 -24.74 7.83 -15.47
N ARG A 196 -23.76 7.73 -14.56
CA ARG A 196 -23.74 8.49 -13.30
C ARG A 196 -23.73 10.00 -13.56
N ILE A 197 -22.92 10.47 -14.50
CA ILE A 197 -22.89 11.90 -14.88
C ILE A 197 -24.26 12.33 -15.41
N GLY A 198 -24.83 11.59 -16.36
CA GLY A 198 -26.12 11.92 -16.97
C GLY A 198 -27.31 11.93 -16.01
N GLN A 199 -27.22 11.18 -14.89
CA GLN A 199 -28.24 11.21 -13.84
C GLN A 199 -28.21 12.49 -13.00
N GLU A 200 -27.06 13.15 -12.86
CA GLU A 200 -26.89 14.33 -12.01
C GLU A 200 -26.75 15.65 -12.78
N GLU A 201 -26.22 15.62 -14.00
CA GLU A 201 -25.91 16.80 -14.82
C GLU A 201 -27.07 17.79 -14.98
N PRO A 202 -28.32 17.37 -15.26
CA PRO A 202 -29.42 18.32 -15.44
C PRO A 202 -29.75 19.11 -14.17
N PHE A 203 -29.39 18.59 -12.99
CA PHE A 203 -29.70 19.24 -11.72
C PHE A 203 -28.80 20.43 -11.42
N VAL A 204 -27.60 20.51 -12.00
CA VAL A 204 -26.71 21.67 -11.85
C VAL A 204 -27.40 22.96 -12.30
N GLY A 205 -28.00 22.93 -13.50
CA GLY A 205 -28.75 24.07 -14.04
C GLY A 205 -30.10 24.30 -13.35
N ARG A 206 -30.82 23.22 -13.00
CA ARG A 206 -32.15 23.32 -12.37
C ARG A 206 -32.09 23.92 -10.96
N THR A 207 -31.06 23.63 -10.17
CA THR A 207 -30.88 24.28 -8.85
C THR A 207 -30.56 25.76 -9.00
N GLY A 208 -29.71 26.13 -9.96
CA GLY A 208 -29.43 27.53 -10.28
C GLY A 208 -30.68 28.32 -10.69
N GLN A 209 -31.57 27.72 -11.50
CA GLN A 209 -32.83 28.35 -11.94
C GLN A 209 -33.78 28.70 -10.79
N VAL A 210 -33.69 28.02 -9.64
CA VAL A 210 -34.49 28.31 -8.45
C VAL A 210 -33.72 29.12 -7.38
N GLY A 211 -32.52 29.62 -7.72
CA GLY A 211 -31.67 30.42 -6.85
C GLY A 211 -30.82 29.63 -5.85
N ASP A 212 -30.75 28.29 -5.97
CA ASP A 212 -29.91 27.44 -5.13
C ASP A 212 -28.49 27.29 -5.69
N GLU A 213 -27.70 28.35 -5.53
CA GLU A 213 -26.29 28.40 -5.96
C GLU A 213 -25.40 27.39 -5.22
N LEU A 214 -25.68 27.12 -3.93
CA LEU A 214 -24.90 26.17 -3.15
C LEU A 214 -25.15 24.73 -3.63
N GLY A 215 -26.43 24.36 -3.83
CA GLY A 215 -26.78 23.06 -4.40
C GLY A 215 -26.21 22.86 -5.79
N SER A 216 -26.25 23.89 -6.65
CA SER A 216 -25.60 23.87 -7.97
C SER A 216 -24.11 23.53 -7.87
N ARG A 217 -23.37 24.20 -6.98
CA ARG A 217 -21.93 23.96 -6.77
C ARG A 217 -21.63 22.58 -6.21
N ILE A 218 -22.43 22.09 -5.26
CA ILE A 218 -22.25 20.76 -4.66
C ILE A 218 -22.47 19.66 -5.71
N ILE A 219 -23.52 19.78 -6.53
CA ILE A 219 -23.79 18.80 -7.60
C ILE A 219 -22.69 18.85 -8.65
N ALA A 220 -22.26 20.04 -9.08
CA ALA A 220 -21.16 20.19 -10.02
C ALA A 220 -19.87 19.54 -9.49
N ALA A 221 -19.53 19.75 -8.22
CA ALA A 221 -18.35 19.16 -7.59
C ALA A 221 -18.41 17.63 -7.46
N ARG A 222 -19.59 17.01 -7.53
CA ARG A 222 -19.74 15.54 -7.51
C ARG A 222 -19.54 14.88 -8.87
N LEU A 223 -19.59 15.68 -9.95
CA LEU A 223 -19.42 15.22 -11.33
C LEU A 223 -17.95 15.18 -11.77
N VAL A 224 -17.04 15.84 -11.04
CA VAL A 224 -15.60 16.00 -11.38
C VAL A 224 -14.69 15.31 -10.38
#